data_AF-A0A2V6C0G8-F1
#
_entry.id   AF-A0A2V6C0G8-F1
#
_cell.length_a   1.000
_cell.length_b   1.000
_cell.length_c   1.000
_cell.angle_alpha   90.00
_cell.angle_beta   90.00
_cell.angle_gamma   90.00
#
_symmetry.space_group_name_H-M   'P 1'
#
loop_
_entity.id
_entity.type
_entity.pdbx_description
1 polymer ?
#
loop_
_entity_poly.entity_id
_entity_poly.type
_entity_poly.pdbx_seq_one_letter_code
_entity_poly.pdbx_strand_id
1 'polypeptide(L)' 'MAALLERELEVKAELVEGSLGEFTVREGDKVAAKKGLLFFPPDKKVLNAVREALADQPGDHV' A
#
# COMPACT_ATOMS: atom_id res chain seq x y z
N MET A 1 3.75 -6.17 -6.74
CA MET A 1 2.80 -5.40 -5.91
C MET A 1 2.62 -3.98 -6.42
N ALA A 2 3.68 -3.17 -6.57
CA ALA A 2 3.56 -1.79 -7.10
C ALA A 2 2.73 -1.72 -8.39
N ALA A 3 3.08 -2.48 -9.43
CA ALA A 3 2.33 -2.51 -10.69
C ALA A 3 0.85 -2.96 -10.56
N LEU A 4 0.49 -3.70 -9.50
CA LEU A 4 -0.91 -4.09 -9.23
C LEU A 4 -1.68 -2.90 -8.64
N LEU A 5 -1.06 -2.19 -7.68
CA LEU A 5 -1.64 -0.99 -7.09
C LEU A 5 -1.88 0.09 -8.15
N GLU A 6 -0.90 0.31 -9.04
CA GLU A 6 -1.01 1.30 -10.11
C GLU A 6 -2.14 1.00 -11.08
N ARG A 7 -2.34 -0.28 -11.42
CA ARG A 7 -3.40 -0.70 -12.35
C ARG A 7 -4.79 -0.68 -11.73
N GLU A 8 -4.93 -1.15 -10.50
CA GLU A 8 -6.24 -1.35 -9.87
C GLU A 8 -6.75 -0.12 -9.13
N LEU A 9 -5.86 0.77 -8.68
CA LEU A 9 -6.21 1.97 -7.92
C LEU A 9 -5.88 3.27 -8.66
N GLU A 10 -5.32 3.18 -9.88
CA GLU A 10 -4.91 4.33 -10.71
C GLU A 10 -3.99 5.33 -9.98
N VAL A 11 -3.22 4.84 -9.00
CA VAL A 11 -2.24 5.63 -8.24
C VAL A 11 -0.83 5.44 -8.79
N LYS A 12 0.08 6.38 -8.51
CA LYS A 12 1.51 6.18 -8.74
C LYS A 12 2.12 5.48 -7.52
N ALA A 13 2.76 4.33 -7.71
CA ALA A 13 3.36 3.59 -6.60
C ALA A 13 4.89 3.67 -6.66
N GLU A 14 5.51 4.20 -5.59
CA GLU A 14 6.97 4.26 -5.51
C GLU A 14 7.52 3.04 -4.76
N LEU A 15 8.56 2.44 -5.33
CA LEU A 15 9.27 1.32 -4.72
C LEU A 15 10.43 1.88 -3.89
N VAL A 16 10.36 1.69 -2.58
CA VAL A 16 11.42 2.04 -1.64
C VAL A 16 12.08 0.75 -1.16
N GLU A 17 13.41 0.67 -1.25
CA GLU A 17 14.15 -0.48 -0.73
C GLU A 17 14.09 -0.53 0.80
N GLY A 18 13.61 -1.65 1.33
CA GLY A 18 13.52 -1.93 2.76
C GLY A 18 14.63 -2.85 3.25
N SER A 19 14.53 -3.28 4.51
CA SER A 19 15.48 -4.23 5.10
C SER A 19 15.19 -5.69 4.70
N LEU A 20 16.05 -6.61 5.15
CA LEU A 20 16.00 -8.05 4.85
C LEU A 20 14.59 -8.67 5.04
N GLY A 21 13.93 -8.94 3.91
CA GLY A 21 12.62 -9.59 3.88
C GLY A 21 11.43 -8.71 4.29
N GLU A 22 11.65 -7.40 4.43
CA GLU A 22 10.62 -6.43 4.75
C GLU A 22 9.65 -6.22 3.58
N PHE A 23 8.38 -6.06 3.91
CA PHE A 23 7.38 -5.58 2.97
C PHE A 23 6.38 -4.72 3.74
N THR A 24 6.30 -3.46 3.34
CA THR A 24 5.40 -2.48 3.92
C THR A 24 4.84 -1.64 2.79
N VAL A 25 3.52 -1.48 2.75
CA VAL A 25 2.81 -0.57 1.84
C VAL A 25 2.35 0.60 2.70
N ARG A 26 2.74 1.80 2.29
CA ARG A 26 2.41 3.05 2.98
C ARG A 26 1.75 4.01 2.00
N GLU A 27 0.89 4.84 2.55
CA GLU A 27 0.27 5.97 1.88
C GLU A 27 0.57 7.17 2.79
N GLY A 28 1.43 8.08 2.32
CA GLY A 28 2.03 9.12 3.17
C GLY A 28 2.64 8.55 4.46
N ASP A 29 2.18 9.07 5.61
CA ASP A 29 2.59 8.63 6.95
C ASP A 29 1.79 7.41 7.46
N LYS A 30 0.77 6.94 6.73
CA LYS A 30 -0.08 5.82 7.14
C LYS A 30 0.44 4.49 6.58
N VAL A 31 0.55 3.49 7.46
CA VAL A 31 0.87 2.12 7.04
C VAL A 31 -0.42 1.39 6.64
N ALA A 32 -0.62 1.19 5.34
CA ALA A 32 -1.79 0.49 4.81
C ALA A 32 -1.66 -1.03 4.97
N ALA A 33 -0.48 -1.59 4.71
CA ALA A 33 -0.25 -3.02 4.89
C ALA A 33 1.20 -3.31 5.29
N LYS A 34 1.40 -4.36 6.08
CA LYS A 34 2.73 -4.87 6.43
C LYS A 34 2.73 -6.38 6.31
N LYS A 35 3.87 -6.93 5.91
CA LYS A 35 4.10 -8.38 5.93
C LYS A 35 4.12 -8.88 7.37
N GLY A 36 3.39 -9.97 7.60
CA GLY A 36 3.40 -10.69 8.88
C GLY A 36 4.67 -11.54 9.01
N LEU A 37 4.91 -12.08 10.21
CA LEU A 37 6.16 -12.78 10.55
C LEU A 37 6.51 -13.96 9.61
N LEU A 38 5.51 -14.59 8.98
CA LEU A 38 5.66 -15.82 8.20
C LEU A 38 5.13 -15.73 6.76
N PHE A 39 4.17 -14.84 6.46
CA PHE A 39 3.50 -14.79 5.16
C PHE A 39 3.22 -13.37 4.69
N PHE A 40 3.20 -13.20 3.37
CA PHE A 40 2.71 -11.99 2.75
C PHE A 40 1.18 -11.90 2.87
N PRO A 41 0.63 -10.71 3.12
CA PRO A 41 -0.81 -10.51 3.08
C PRO A 41 -1.33 -10.80 1.66
N PRO A 42 -2.54 -11.38 1.52
CA PRO A 42 -3.17 -11.56 0.21
C PRO A 42 -3.37 -10.21 -0.51
N ASP A 43 -3.19 -10.20 -1.83
CA ASP A 43 -3.30 -9.00 -2.67
C ASP A 43 -4.62 -8.23 -2.45
N LYS A 44 -5.75 -8.94 -2.32
CA LYS A 44 -7.05 -8.32 -2.05
C LYS A 44 -7.08 -7.53 -0.73
N LYS A 45 -6.40 -8.03 0.32
CA LYS A 45 -6.31 -7.31 1.59
C LYS A 45 -5.47 -6.05 1.46
N VAL A 46 -4.36 -6.13 0.71
CA VAL A 46 -3.51 -4.98 0.44
C VAL A 46 -4.27 -3.91 -0.34
N LEU A 47 -4.98 -4.30 -1.40
CA LEU A 47 -5.79 -3.38 -2.22
C LEU A 47 -6.87 -2.67 -1.39
N ASN A 48 -7.62 -3.41 -0.58
CA ASN A 48 -8.65 -2.81 0.28
C ASN A 48 -8.05 -1.85 1.30
N ALA A 49 -6.95 -2.22 1.96
CA ALA A 49 -6.32 -1.37 2.96
C ALA A 49 -5.71 -0.09 2.34
N VAL A 50 -5.14 -0.19 1.14
CA VAL A 50 -4.66 0.99 0.40
C VAL A 50 -5.84 1.88 -0.01
N ARG A 51 -6.94 1.29 -0.49
CA ARG A 51 -8.16 2.03 -0.84
C ARG A 51 -8.75 2.77 0.36
N GLU A 52 -8.79 2.14 1.52
CA GLU A 52 -9.23 2.77 2.78
C GLU A 52 -8.28 3.89 3.19
N ALA A 53 -6.96 3.68 3.10
CA ALA A 53 -5.97 4.71 3.44
C ALA A 53 -6.11 5.95 2.53
N LEU A 54 -6.35 5.75 1.23
CA LEU A 54 -6.61 6.83 0.26
C LEU A 54 -7.95 7.53 0.53
N ALA A 55 -9.00 6.79 0.86
CA ALA A 55 -10.32 7.36 1.16
C ALA A 55 -10.35 8.14 2.49
N ASP A 56 -9.48 7.77 3.44
CA ASP A 56 -9.32 8.44 4.74
C ASP A 56 -8.37 9.66 4.66
N GLN A 57 -8.02 10.13 3.46
CA GLN A 57 -7.45 11.46 3.27
C GLN A 57 -8.58 12.51 3.26
N PRO A 58 -8.61 13.45 4.20
CA PRO A 58 -9.45 14.63 4.06
C PRO A 58 -8.86 15.52 2.97
N GLY A 59 -9.30 15.30 1.73
CA GLY A 59 -9.23 16.24 0.59
C GLY A 59 -7.90 16.97 0.35
N ASP A 60 -7.10 16.45 -0.58
CA ASP A 60 -6.23 17.28 -1.40
C ASP A 60 -6.63 17.09 -2.88
N HIS A 61 -7.89 17.39 -3.17
CA HIS A 61 -8.32 17.82 -4.50
C HIS A 61 -8.30 19.35 -4.47
N VAL A 62 -7.17 19.95 -4.85
CA VAL A 62 -7.07 21.37 -5.24
C VAL A 62 -7.07 21.45 -6.76
#